data_AF-A0A959PW44-F1
#
_entry.id   AF-A0A959PW44-F1
#
_cell.length_a   1.000
_cell.length_b   1.000
_cell.length_c   1.000
_cell.angle_alpha   90.00
_cell.angle_beta   90.00
_cell.angle_gamma   90.00
#
_symmetry.space_group_name_H-M   'P 1'
#
loop_
_entity.id
_entity.type
_entity.pdbx_description
1 polymer ?
#
loop_
_entity_poly.entity_id
_entity_poly.type
_entity_poly.pdbx_seq_one_letter_code
_entity_poly.pdbx_strand_id
1 'polypeptide(L)'
;MGIAAGILIILMSIAHNIYGEKKQIPQLKKITDDRVIIGSLRIMVFQGGILLFAVGTIQLLVSAGMIQLTGISAYFPVGIVLINFLTSLMIAIVMHREVLQFTIPQFSIFSIIIVLQLLALQN
;
A
#
# COMPACT_ATOMS: atom_id res chain seq x y z
N MET A 1 17.12 8.51 -3.54
CA MET A 1 15.77 8.10 -4.00
C MET A 1 14.95 7.43 -2.89
N GLY A 2 15.58 6.63 -2.01
CA GLY A 2 14.88 5.95 -0.92
C GLY A 2 14.14 6.86 0.07
N ILE A 3 14.66 8.07 0.37
CA ILE A 3 13.95 9.05 1.20
C ILE A 3 12.61 9.47 0.55
N ALA A 4 12.63 9.79 -0.75
CA ALA A 4 11.42 10.16 -1.48
C ALA A 4 10.41 9.00 -1.52
N ALA A 5 10.88 7.76 -1.76
CA ALA A 5 10.05 6.57 -1.68
C ALA A 5 9.41 6.40 -0.30
N GLY A 6 10.18 6.54 0.78
CA GLY A 6 9.70 6.45 2.15
C GLY A 6 8.63 7.50 2.48
N ILE A 7 8.84 8.76 2.09
CA ILE A 7 7.84 9.83 2.25
C ILE A 7 6.55 9.49 1.49
N LEU A 8 6.68 9.10 0.22
CA LEU A 8 5.52 8.74 -0.61
C LEU A 8 4.73 7.57 -0.03
N ILE A 9 5.41 6.55 0.50
CA ILE A 9 4.77 5.40 1.15
C ILE A 9 3.98 5.85 2.40
N ILE A 10 4.55 6.73 3.24
CA ILE A 10 3.86 7.25 4.43
C ILE A 10 2.64 8.07 4.01
N LEU A 11 2.75 8.95 3.02
CA LEU A 11 1.61 9.69 2.50
C LEU A 11 0.53 8.75 1.95
N MET A 12 0.93 7.70 1.24
CA MET A 12 0.03 6.67 0.75
C MET A 12 -0.64 5.88 1.87
N SER A 13 0.02 5.64 3.01
CA SER A 13 -0.60 4.99 4.16
C SER A 13 -1.81 5.76 4.68
N ILE A 14 -1.68 7.09 4.75
CA ILE A 14 -2.74 8.00 5.20
C ILE A 14 -3.84 8.04 4.14
N ALA A 15 -3.47 8.25 2.87
CA ALA A 15 -4.41 8.33 1.77
C ALA A 15 -5.21 7.02 1.63
N HIS A 16 -4.57 5.86 1.79
CA HIS A 16 -5.20 4.55 1.73
C HIS A 16 -6.28 4.39 2.81
N ASN A 17 -5.97 4.74 4.06
CA ASN A 17 -6.93 4.67 5.17
C ASN A 17 -8.10 5.64 4.97
N ILE A 18 -7.83 6.88 4.59
CA ILE A 18 -8.87 7.88 4.33
C ILE A 18 -9.77 7.44 3.19
N TYR A 19 -9.18 6.94 2.09
CA TYR A 19 -9.94 6.49 0.93
C TYR A 19 -10.83 5.29 1.25
N GLY A 20 -10.31 4.30 1.98
CA GLY A 20 -11.08 3.13 2.39
C GLY A 20 -12.26 3.50 3.29
N GLU A 21 -12.06 4.35 4.30
CA GLU A 21 -13.14 4.78 5.20
C GLU A 21 -14.14 5.74 4.57
N LYS A 22 -13.69 6.69 3.74
CA LYS A 22 -14.56 7.74 3.20
C LYS A 22 -15.22 7.36 1.87
N LYS A 23 -14.68 6.40 1.12
CA LYS A 23 -15.25 5.95 -0.16
C LYS A 23 -15.64 4.48 -0.18
N GLN A 24 -14.72 3.56 0.08
CA GLN A 24 -14.98 2.13 -0.10
C GLN A 24 -16.05 1.59 0.86
N ILE A 25 -15.95 1.91 2.15
CA ILE A 25 -16.93 1.46 3.15
C ILE A 25 -18.33 2.03 2.90
N PRO A 26 -18.52 3.35 2.64
CA PRO A 26 -19.83 3.88 2.28
C PRO A 26 -20.40 3.30 0.99
N GLN A 27 -19.57 2.97 0.01
CA GLN A 27 -20.01 2.30 -1.22
C GLN A 27 -20.47 0.87 -0.94
N LEU A 28 -19.72 0.10 -0.15
CA LEU A 28 -20.11 -1.26 0.23
C LEU A 28 -21.43 -1.27 1.02
N LYS A 29 -21.63 -0.30 1.92
CA LYS A 29 -22.88 -0.12 2.68
C LYS A 29 -24.11 0.15 1.81
N LYS A 30 -23.94 0.59 0.56
CA LYS A 30 -25.06 0.75 -0.38
C LYS A 30 -25.48 -0.58 -1.03
N ILE A 31 -24.63 -1.61 -0.92
CA ILE A 31 -24.79 -2.90 -1.59
C ILE A 31 -25.15 -4.00 -0.57
N THR A 32 -24.66 -3.89 0.67
CA THR A 32 -24.93 -4.85 1.74
C THR A 32 -24.98 -4.20 3.12
N ASP A 33 -25.82 -4.75 4.00
CA ASP A 33 -25.92 -4.39 5.43
C ASP A 33 -25.20 -5.40 6.35
N ASP A 34 -24.51 -6.38 5.77
CA ASP A 34 -23.77 -7.39 6.53
C ASP A 34 -22.61 -6.75 7.31
N ARG A 35 -22.74 -6.73 8.64
CA ARG A 35 -21.77 -6.13 9.56
C ARG A 35 -20.41 -6.83 9.53
N VAL A 36 -20.37 -8.12 9.23
CA VAL A 36 -19.12 -8.90 9.15
C VAL A 36 -18.33 -8.50 7.92
N ILE A 37 -18.99 -8.40 6.76
CA ILE A 37 -18.34 -8.01 5.50
C ILE A 37 -17.85 -6.55 5.57
N ILE A 38 -18.65 -5.64 6.13
CA ILE A 38 -18.24 -4.24 6.31
C ILE A 38 -17.08 -4.15 7.32
N GLY A 39 -17.14 -4.92 8.41
CA GLY A 39 -16.09 -4.98 9.41
C GLY A 39 -14.78 -5.54 8.86
N SER A 40 -14.83 -6.59 8.04
CA SER A 40 -13.64 -7.18 7.42
C SER A 40 -12.97 -6.23 6.44
N LEU A 41 -13.74 -5.51 5.61
CA LEU A 41 -13.20 -4.49 4.71
C LEU A 41 -12.50 -3.37 5.50
N ARG A 42 -13.09 -2.91 6.60
CA ARG A 42 -12.49 -1.90 7.49
C ARG A 42 -11.16 -2.36 8.07
N ILE A 43 -11.11 -3.59 8.57
CA ILE A 43 -9.86 -4.17 9.09
C ILE A 43 -8.81 -4.26 7.99
N MET A 44 -9.18 -4.72 6.79
CA MET A 44 -8.26 -4.85 5.66
C MET A 44 -7.67 -3.51 5.23
N VAL A 45 -8.50 -2.46 5.10
CA VAL A 45 -8.06 -1.09 4.82
C VAL A 45 -7.05 -0.62 5.86
N PHE A 46 -7.40 -0.76 7.15
CA PHE A 46 -6.55 -0.30 8.23
C PHE A 46 -5.22 -1.08 8.32
N GLN A 47 -5.26 -2.40 8.13
CA GLN A 47 -4.08 -3.26 8.05
C GLN A 47 -3.17 -2.86 6.90
N GLY A 48 -3.73 -2.61 5.71
CA GLY A 48 -2.99 -2.11 4.56
C GLY A 48 -2.32 -0.77 4.86
N GLY A 49 -3.03 0.17 5.48
CA GLY A 49 -2.48 1.46 5.88
C GLY A 49 -1.34 1.33 6.89
N ILE A 50 -1.52 0.58 7.98
CA ILE A 50 -0.46 0.37 8.98
C ILE A 50 0.78 -0.29 8.35
N LEU A 51 0.58 -1.30 7.49
CA LEU A 51 1.67 -1.99 6.83
C LEU A 51 2.50 -1.03 5.97
N LEU A 52 1.82 -0.19 5.18
CA LEU A 52 2.48 0.85 4.38
C LEU A 52 3.22 1.83 5.27
N PHE A 53 2.60 2.30 6.36
CA PHE A 53 3.25 3.22 7.29
C PHE A 53 4.55 2.62 7.84
N ALA A 54 4.52 1.38 8.35
CA ALA A 54 5.68 0.68 8.87
C ALA A 54 6.79 0.51 7.81
N VAL A 55 6.43 0.10 6.59
CA VAL A 55 7.39 -0.05 5.49
C VAL A 55 7.99 1.30 5.09
N GLY A 56 7.18 2.36 5.03
CA GLY A 56 7.64 3.71 4.73
C GLY A 56 8.62 4.23 5.78
N THR A 57 8.33 4.00 7.06
CA THR A 57 9.25 4.31 8.16
C THR A 57 10.56 3.53 8.02
N ILE A 58 10.52 2.22 7.80
CA ILE A 58 11.73 1.41 7.62
C ILE A 58 12.55 1.94 6.43
N GLN A 59 11.91 2.24 5.30
CA GLN A 59 12.58 2.79 4.13
C GLN A 59 13.26 4.13 4.44
N LEU A 60 12.62 5.01 5.21
CA LEU A 60 13.21 6.28 5.65
C LEU A 60 14.42 6.05 6.55
N LEU A 61 14.29 5.17 7.55
CA LEU A 61 15.37 4.89 8.49
C LEU A 61 16.59 4.30 7.77
N VAL A 62 16.37 3.38 6.82
CA VAL A 62 17.45 2.82 5.98
C VAL A 62 18.09 3.90 5.12
N SER A 63 17.26 4.72 4.46
CA SER A 63 17.77 5.75 3.54
C SER A 63 18.47 6.90 4.26
N ALA A 64 18.16 7.14 5.53
CA ALA A 64 18.84 8.10 6.40
C ALA A 64 20.11 7.52 7.04
N GLY A 65 20.45 6.26 6.78
CA GLY A 65 21.60 5.58 7.38
C GLY A 65 21.44 5.29 8.88
N MET A 66 20.22 5.38 9.43
CA MET A 66 19.96 5.11 10.85
C MET A 66 19.89 3.61 11.16
N ILE A 67 19.45 2.81 10.20
CA ILE A 67 19.46 1.34 10.27
C ILE A 67 20.00 0.77 8.96
N GLN A 68 20.59 -0.42 9.01
CA GLN A 68 21.03 -1.15 7.82
C GLN A 68 20.27 -2.47 7.70
N LEU A 69 19.73 -2.73 6.51
CA LEU A 69 19.20 -4.03 6.12
C LEU A 69 20.23 -4.66 5.17
N THR A 70 20.76 -5.82 5.55
CA THR A 70 21.82 -6.51 4.81
C THR A 70 21.30 -7.75 4.07
N GLY A 71 21.95 -8.09 2.95
CA GLY A 71 21.59 -9.24 2.13
C GLY A 71 20.15 -9.18 1.62
N ILE A 72 19.41 -10.28 1.77
CA ILE A 72 18.02 -10.40 1.30
C ILE A 72 17.08 -9.42 2.01
N SER A 73 17.38 -9.04 3.26
CA SER A 73 16.53 -8.13 4.04
C SER A 73 16.44 -6.73 3.43
N ALA A 74 17.41 -6.31 2.61
CA ALA A 74 17.36 -5.03 1.88
C ALA A 74 16.14 -4.94 0.95
N TYR A 75 15.67 -6.07 0.44
CA TYR A 75 14.50 -6.15 -0.44
C TYR A 75 13.17 -6.17 0.31
N PHE A 76 13.18 -6.22 1.65
CA PHE A 76 11.95 -6.30 2.46
C PHE A 76 10.97 -5.15 2.19
N PRO A 77 11.40 -3.88 2.11
CA PRO A 77 10.48 -2.77 1.83
C PRO A 77 9.83 -2.87 0.45
N VAL A 78 10.59 -3.25 -0.59
CA VAL A 78 10.06 -3.47 -1.94
C VAL A 78 9.13 -4.67 -1.96
N GLY A 79 9.57 -5.79 -1.38
CA GLY A 79 8.84 -7.05 -1.39
C GLY A 79 7.44 -6.92 -0.79
N ILE A 80 7.31 -6.24 0.35
CA ILE A 80 6.00 -6.01 0.96
C ILE A 80 5.09 -5.17 0.06
N VAL A 81 5.59 -4.05 -0.48
CA VAL A 81 4.79 -3.18 -1.36
C VAL A 81 4.39 -3.95 -2.62
N LEU A 82 5.28 -4.77 -3.17
CA LEU A 82 5.03 -5.57 -4.37
C LEU A 82 3.98 -6.65 -4.12
N ILE A 83 4.07 -7.40 -3.01
CA ILE A 83 3.07 -8.41 -2.65
C ILE A 83 1.71 -7.76 -2.44
N ASN A 84 1.66 -6.62 -1.74
CA ASN A 84 0.42 -5.87 -1.54
C ASN A 84 -0.18 -5.38 -2.87
N PHE A 85 0.66 -4.84 -3.76
CA PHE A 85 0.26 -4.39 -5.09
C PHE A 85 -0.30 -5.55 -5.92
N LEU A 86 0.42 -6.68 -6.02
CA LEU A 86 0.02 -7.83 -6.82
C LEU A 86 -1.25 -8.49 -6.29
N THR A 87 -1.37 -8.63 -4.97
CA THR A 87 -2.57 -9.21 -4.34
C THR A 87 -3.79 -8.33 -4.62
N SER A 88 -3.66 -7.01 -4.44
CA SER A 88 -4.73 -6.06 -4.72
C SER A 88 -5.10 -6.04 -6.21
N LEU A 89 -4.12 -6.09 -7.11
CA LEU A 89 -4.33 -6.14 -8.56
C LEU A 89 -5.07 -7.42 -8.98
N MET A 90 -4.67 -8.57 -8.43
CA MET A 90 -5.32 -9.85 -8.70
C MET A 90 -6.80 -9.82 -8.26
N ILE A 91 -7.08 -9.32 -7.05
CA ILE A 91 -8.46 -9.18 -6.55
C ILE A 91 -9.27 -8.24 -7.45
N ALA A 92 -8.70 -7.10 -7.83
CA ALA A 92 -9.38 -6.11 -8.67
C ALA A 92 -9.66 -6.63 -10.09
N ILE A 93 -8.76 -7.43 -10.68
CA ILE A 93 -8.95 -8.00 -12.02
C ILE A 93 -9.96 -9.15 -11.99
N VAL A 94 -9.82 -10.08 -11.04
CA VAL A 94 -10.55 -11.36 -11.04
C VAL A 94 -11.93 -11.25 -10.41
N MET A 95 -12.06 -10.51 -9.31
CA MET A 95 -13.29 -10.52 -8.50
C MET A 95 -14.18 -9.30 -8.71
N HIS A 96 -13.59 -8.11 -8.92
CA HIS A 96 -14.35 -6.86 -8.93
C HIS A 96 -13.82 -5.86 -9.96
N ARG A 97 -14.07 -6.11 -11.25
CA ARG A 97 -13.65 -5.24 -12.36
C ARG A 97 -14.11 -3.78 -12.21
N GLU A 98 -15.23 -3.58 -11.51
CA GLU A 98 -15.77 -2.25 -11.15
C GLU A 98 -14.86 -1.49 -10.18
N VAL A 99 -14.20 -2.20 -9.25
CA VAL A 99 -13.25 -1.64 -8.29
C VAL A 99 -11.98 -1.16 -8.99
N LEU A 100 -11.61 -1.78 -10.12
CA LEU A 100 -10.42 -1.46 -10.90
C LEU A 100 -10.34 0.03 -11.24
N GLN A 101 -11.44 0.64 -11.72
CA GLN A 101 -11.49 2.06 -12.11
C GLN A 101 -11.18 2.99 -10.93
N PHE A 102 -11.65 2.63 -9.74
CA PHE A 102 -11.44 3.39 -8.51
C PHE A 102 -10.05 3.17 -7.91
N THR A 103 -9.38 2.07 -8.22
CA THR A 103 -8.04 1.73 -7.70
C THR A 103 -6.90 2.11 -8.64
N ILE A 104 -7.16 2.47 -9.90
CA ILE A 104 -6.13 2.90 -10.88
C ILE A 104 -5.20 3.98 -10.31
N PRO A 105 -5.69 5.09 -9.69
CA PRO A 105 -4.79 6.10 -9.15
C PRO A 105 -3.83 5.55 -8.08
N GLN A 106 -4.33 4.66 -7.23
CA GLN A 106 -3.54 4.00 -6.19
C GLN A 106 -2.50 3.05 -6.80
N PHE A 107 -2.86 2.30 -7.84
CA PHE A 107 -1.91 1.45 -8.56
C PHE A 107 -0.81 2.24 -9.26
N SER A 108 -1.14 3.37 -9.90
CA SER A 108 -0.14 4.24 -10.52
C SER A 108 0.88 4.76 -9.51
N ILE A 109 0.44 5.19 -8.33
CA ILE A 109 1.35 5.66 -7.28
C ILE A 109 2.21 4.51 -6.75
N PHE A 110 1.65 3.31 -6.55
CA PHE A 110 2.44 2.15 -6.13
C PHE A 110 3.49 1.75 -7.15
N SER A 111 3.19 1.79 -8.44
CA SER A 111 4.17 1.51 -9.49
C SER A 111 5.36 2.49 -9.42
N ILE A 112 5.08 3.79 -9.21
CA ILE A 112 6.12 4.81 -9.02
C ILE A 112 6.96 4.50 -7.77
N ILE A 113 6.31 4.18 -6.65
CA ILE A 113 6.98 3.81 -5.40
C ILE A 113 7.91 2.62 -5.60
N ILE A 114 7.43 1.55 -6.25
CA ILE A 114 8.21 0.33 -6.52
C ILE A 114 9.46 0.67 -7.34
N VAL A 115 9.31 1.46 -8.41
CA VAL A 115 10.46 1.90 -9.23
C VAL A 115 11.45 2.70 -8.39
N LEU A 116 10.97 3.66 -7.59
CA LEU A 116 11.83 4.47 -6.71
C LEU A 116 12.56 3.64 -5.66
N GLN A 117 11.92 2.61 -5.10
CA GLN A 117 12.55 1.72 -4.15
C GLN A 117 13.58 0.80 -4.82
N LEU A 118 13.30 0.27 -6.02
CA LEU A 118 14.27 -0.53 -6.79
C LEU A 118 15.50 0.29 -7.17
N LEU A 119 15.31 1.55 -7.61
CA LEU A 119 16.41 2.48 -7.88
C LEU A 119 17.19 2.84 -6.61
N ALA A 120 16.53 2.86 -5.45
CA ALA A 120 17.19 3.08 -4.17
C ALA A 120 18.05 1.89 -3.71
N LEU A 121 17.85 0.68 -4.26
CA LEU A 121 18.68 -0.50 -3.98
C LEU A 121 19.94 -0.56 -4.87
N GLN A 122 19.97 0.20 -5.97
CA GLN A 122 21.11 0.27 -6.88
C GLN A 122 22.14 1.33 -6.48
N ASN A 123 21.76 2.24 -5.57
CA ASN A 123 22.57 3.35 -5.07
C ASN A 123 22.95 3.13 -3.61
#